data_AF-A0A665SXU8-F1
#
_entry.id   AF-A0A665SXU8-F1
#
_cell.length_a   1.000
_cell.length_b   1.000
_cell.length_c   1.000
_cell.angle_alpha   90.00
_cell.angle_beta   90.00
_cell.angle_gamma   90.00
#
_symmetry.space_group_name_H-M   'P 1'
#
loop_
_entity.id
_entity.type
_entity.pdbx_description
1 polymer ?
#
loop_
_entity_poly.entity_id
_entity_poly.type
_entity_poly.pdbx_seq_one_letter_code
_entity_poly.pdbx_strand_id
1 'polypeptide(L)'
;MEGLQKQLSSDLCVCPDTVEALQTLIGQQQQQQANTQVPADLSPRPSQLTPPQGSSVAHVESVLQQLEESHVQLEELFHQRKIRLDVYLQLRILQQCTLEVTGEMDAWKQELQKQSQDFSTEKLASPRHMERRLAMNNMIYEVIQQGHDLQQYINEVQASGIELSEAEGGLSSQVDELQHLLQDKQKELQQIADHTHTHLEQNLQLRHLQSQVKQVLGWISEGEVMLSSCMLNSSCLSEAEQLQREHERLQQAIEVSASPRLSHLSSAGVWGPGESGAGVPQGGGLVWRRRPAAGAAAAAHQQTHGAEGGLSKGAQH
;
A
#
# COMPACT_ATOMS: atom_id res chain seq x y z
N MET A 1 -23.59 -35.73 -36.14
CA MET A 1 -22.47 -34.95 -35.56
C MET A 1 -22.58 -33.46 -35.88
N GLU A 2 -22.32 -33.00 -37.10
CA GLU A 2 -22.24 -31.56 -37.46
C GLU A 2 -23.37 -30.66 -36.89
N GLY A 3 -24.63 -31.10 -36.92
CA GLY A 3 -25.75 -30.32 -36.36
C GLY A 3 -25.66 -30.11 -34.85
N LEU A 4 -25.25 -31.13 -34.09
CA LEU A 4 -25.00 -31.03 -32.65
C LEU A 4 -23.74 -30.20 -32.37
N GLN A 5 -22.67 -30.38 -33.16
CA GLN A 5 -21.46 -29.57 -33.04
C GLN A 5 -21.74 -28.07 -33.26
N LYS A 6 -22.55 -27.74 -34.26
CA LYS A 6 -23.05 -26.38 -34.51
C LYS A 6 -23.94 -25.88 -33.37
N GLN A 7 -24.84 -26.69 -32.84
CA GLN A 7 -25.71 -26.29 -31.72
C GLN A 7 -24.88 -26.03 -30.44
N LEU A 8 -24.00 -26.97 -30.06
CA LEU A 8 -23.12 -26.85 -28.89
C LEU A 8 -22.17 -25.65 -28.97
N SER A 9 -21.77 -25.23 -30.18
CA SER A 9 -20.93 -24.05 -30.40
C SER A 9 -21.74 -22.75 -30.57
N SER A 10 -22.96 -22.82 -31.12
CA SER A 10 -23.84 -21.67 -31.30
C SER A 10 -24.38 -21.13 -29.97
N ASP A 11 -24.60 -22.01 -28.98
CA ASP A 11 -24.95 -21.60 -27.61
C ASP A 11 -23.86 -20.74 -26.95
N LEU A 12 -22.60 -20.86 -27.41
CA LEU A 12 -21.44 -20.10 -26.95
C LEU A 12 -21.21 -18.79 -27.73
N CYS A 13 -21.99 -18.53 -28.78
CA CYS A 13 -21.85 -17.31 -29.60
C CYS A 13 -22.35 -16.04 -28.88
N VAL A 14 -23.11 -16.19 -27.79
CA VAL A 14 -23.54 -15.09 -26.90
C VAL A 14 -23.18 -15.48 -25.47
N CYS A 15 -21.92 -15.29 -25.10
CA CYS A 15 -21.44 -15.56 -23.74
C CYS A 15 -22.07 -14.59 -22.73
N PRO A 16 -22.76 -15.07 -21.67
CA PRO A 16 -23.47 -14.20 -20.75
C PRO A 16 -22.60 -13.16 -20.03
N ASP A 17 -23.23 -12.05 -19.65
CA ASP A 17 -22.58 -10.95 -18.93
C ASP A 17 -22.51 -11.14 -17.40
N THR A 18 -23.11 -12.19 -16.85
CA THR A 18 -23.10 -12.45 -15.39
C THR A 18 -22.60 -13.84 -15.03
N VAL A 19 -22.04 -13.94 -13.83
CA VAL A 19 -21.49 -15.17 -13.23
C VAL A 19 -22.58 -16.23 -13.05
N GLU A 20 -23.78 -15.84 -12.60
CA GLU A 20 -24.91 -16.74 -12.35
C GLU A 20 -25.45 -17.35 -13.64
N ALA A 21 -25.45 -16.60 -14.74
CA ALA A 21 -25.87 -17.08 -16.04
C ALA A 21 -24.89 -18.14 -16.60
N LEU A 22 -23.59 -17.93 -16.44
CA LEU A 22 -22.56 -18.93 -16.77
C LEU A 22 -22.64 -20.17 -15.88
N GLN A 23 -22.81 -20.01 -14.56
CA GLN A 23 -23.06 -21.13 -13.64
C GLN A 23 -24.32 -21.93 -14.03
N THR A 24 -25.38 -21.24 -14.47
CA THR A 24 -26.61 -21.87 -14.95
C THR A 24 -26.38 -22.67 -16.24
N LEU A 25 -25.58 -22.16 -17.18
CA LEU A 25 -25.18 -22.89 -18.39
C LEU A 25 -24.32 -24.11 -18.07
N ILE A 26 -23.39 -24.00 -17.13
CA ILE A 26 -22.56 -25.13 -16.67
C ILE A 26 -23.43 -26.21 -16.01
N GLY A 27 -24.39 -25.84 -15.16
CA GLY A 27 -25.35 -26.76 -14.57
C GLY A 27 -26.25 -27.44 -15.62
N GLN A 28 -26.74 -26.69 -16.61
CA GLN A 28 -27.50 -27.23 -17.72
C GLN A 28 -26.67 -28.23 -18.55
N GLN A 29 -25.39 -27.92 -18.81
CA GLN A 29 -24.49 -28.82 -19.53
C GLN A 29 -24.26 -30.12 -18.75
N GLN A 30 -24.01 -30.05 -17.44
CA GLN A 30 -23.82 -31.25 -16.61
C GLN A 30 -25.07 -32.15 -16.64
N GLN A 31 -26.28 -31.57 -16.63
CA GLN A 31 -27.52 -32.34 -16.78
C GLN A 31 -27.65 -32.98 -18.18
N GLN A 32 -27.25 -32.29 -19.25
CA GLN A 32 -27.24 -32.86 -20.61
C GLN A 32 -26.25 -34.02 -20.74
N GLN A 33 -25.05 -33.89 -20.16
CA GLN A 33 -24.04 -34.94 -20.16
C GLN A 33 -24.53 -36.16 -19.37
N ALA A 34 -25.07 -35.96 -18.15
CA ALA A 34 -25.63 -37.03 -17.33
C ALA A 34 -26.80 -37.77 -18.03
N ASN A 35 -27.66 -37.05 -18.74
CA ASN A 35 -28.75 -37.65 -19.53
C ASN A 35 -28.24 -38.47 -20.73
N THR A 36 -27.04 -38.18 -21.24
CA THR A 36 -26.45 -38.87 -22.41
C THR A 36 -25.77 -40.19 -21.99
N GLN A 37 -25.21 -40.26 -20.78
CA GLN A 37 -24.51 -41.43 -20.25
C GLN A 37 -25.43 -42.58 -19.77
N VAL A 38 -26.75 -42.48 -19.98
CA VAL A 38 -27.73 -43.54 -19.69
C VAL A 38 -28.26 -44.08 -21.02
N PRO A 39 -27.65 -45.16 -21.57
CA PRO A 39 -28.22 -46.49 -21.28
C PRO A 39 -27.22 -47.67 -21.36
N ALA A 40 -26.65 -48.09 -20.23
CA ALA A 40 -25.79 -49.29 -20.17
C ALA A 40 -26.50 -50.60 -19.70
N ASP A 41 -27.68 -50.49 -19.07
CA ASP A 41 -28.37 -51.65 -18.45
C ASP A 41 -29.36 -52.37 -19.40
N LEU A 42 -29.44 -51.95 -20.67
CA LEU A 42 -30.22 -52.65 -21.72
C LEU A 42 -29.45 -53.85 -22.29
N SER A 43 -28.93 -54.71 -21.40
CA SER A 43 -28.20 -55.93 -21.77
C SER A 43 -29.12 -56.92 -22.52
N PRO A 44 -28.91 -57.20 -23.82
CA PRO A 44 -29.72 -58.17 -24.56
C PRO A 44 -29.23 -59.57 -24.20
N ARG A 45 -29.80 -60.14 -23.13
CA ARG A 45 -29.49 -61.50 -22.66
C ARG A 45 -29.59 -62.50 -23.82
N PRO A 46 -28.48 -63.15 -24.25
CA PRO A 46 -28.43 -63.86 -25.53
C PRO A 46 -29.14 -65.22 -25.49
N SER A 47 -30.46 -65.19 -25.69
CA SER A 47 -31.30 -66.39 -25.80
C SER A 47 -31.15 -67.04 -27.18
N GLN A 48 -30.18 -67.94 -27.30
CA GLN A 48 -30.09 -69.06 -28.26
C GLN A 48 -30.84 -68.88 -29.60
N LEU A 49 -30.23 -68.19 -30.56
CA LEU A 49 -30.62 -68.25 -31.97
C LEU A 49 -29.40 -68.50 -32.85
N THR A 50 -29.56 -69.30 -33.90
CA THR A 50 -28.49 -69.72 -34.81
C THR A 50 -28.09 -68.60 -35.78
N PRO A 51 -26.81 -68.52 -36.20
CA PRO A 51 -26.29 -67.35 -36.92
C PRO A 51 -26.79 -67.28 -38.38
N PRO A 52 -27.45 -66.19 -38.79
CA PRO A 52 -27.74 -65.92 -40.19
C PRO A 52 -26.54 -65.26 -40.88
N GLN A 53 -26.12 -65.83 -42.01
CA GLN A 53 -25.36 -65.21 -43.12
C GLN A 53 -24.52 -63.95 -42.78
N GLY A 54 -23.19 -64.12 -42.68
CA GLY A 54 -22.25 -63.14 -42.12
C GLY A 54 -22.20 -61.73 -42.72
N SER A 55 -22.91 -61.44 -43.81
CA SER A 55 -23.13 -60.07 -44.28
C SER A 55 -23.97 -59.22 -43.31
N SER A 56 -24.93 -59.81 -42.59
CA SER A 56 -25.79 -59.05 -41.67
C SER A 56 -25.10 -58.76 -40.34
N VAL A 57 -24.23 -59.66 -39.88
CA VAL A 57 -23.50 -59.54 -38.61
C VAL A 57 -22.44 -58.44 -38.73
N ALA A 58 -21.59 -58.52 -39.77
CA ALA A 58 -20.54 -57.52 -40.03
C ALA A 58 -21.09 -56.09 -40.22
N HIS A 59 -22.30 -55.94 -40.75
CA HIS A 59 -22.95 -54.62 -40.85
C HIS A 59 -23.38 -54.09 -39.48
N VAL A 60 -23.94 -54.93 -38.61
CA VAL A 60 -24.29 -54.55 -37.23
C VAL A 60 -23.04 -54.21 -36.42
N GLU A 61 -21.97 -55.00 -36.54
CA GLU A 61 -20.66 -54.73 -35.91
C GLU A 61 -20.11 -53.36 -36.36
N SER A 62 -20.15 -53.06 -37.66
CA SER A 62 -19.73 -51.76 -38.20
C SER A 62 -20.59 -50.59 -37.71
N VAL A 63 -21.90 -50.78 -37.53
CA VAL A 63 -22.80 -49.72 -37.01
C VAL A 63 -22.60 -49.51 -35.51
N LEU A 64 -22.34 -50.57 -34.74
CA LEU A 64 -21.99 -50.45 -33.32
C LEU A 64 -20.65 -49.75 -33.12
N GLN A 65 -19.63 -50.07 -33.92
CA GLN A 65 -18.35 -49.36 -33.89
C GLN A 65 -18.51 -47.88 -34.26
N GLN A 66 -19.29 -47.56 -35.30
CA GLN A 66 -19.57 -46.17 -35.67
C GLN A 66 -20.33 -45.41 -34.57
N LEU A 67 -21.21 -46.09 -33.82
CA LEU A 67 -21.92 -45.51 -32.67
C LEU A 67 -20.94 -45.20 -31.53
N GLU A 68 -20.05 -46.14 -31.18
CA GLU A 68 -19.01 -45.97 -30.16
C GLU A 68 -18.07 -44.80 -30.51
N GLU A 69 -17.57 -44.75 -31.75
CA GLU A 69 -16.75 -43.65 -32.27
C GLU A 69 -17.48 -42.30 -32.19
N SER A 70 -18.80 -42.28 -32.43
CA SER A 70 -19.62 -41.07 -32.31
C SER A 70 -19.90 -40.67 -30.85
N HIS A 71 -19.93 -41.63 -29.91
CA HIS A 71 -20.06 -41.38 -28.48
C HIS A 71 -18.80 -40.71 -27.93
N VAL A 72 -17.62 -41.25 -28.24
CA VAL A 72 -16.33 -40.66 -27.84
C VAL A 72 -16.17 -39.24 -28.40
N GLN A 73 -16.57 -39.00 -29.65
CA GLN A 73 -16.60 -37.65 -30.24
C GLN A 73 -17.55 -36.69 -29.51
N LEU A 74 -18.68 -37.19 -28.98
CA LEU A 74 -19.64 -36.38 -28.24
C LEU A 74 -19.15 -36.05 -26.81
N GLU A 75 -18.50 -37.00 -26.13
CA GLU A 75 -17.87 -36.76 -24.84
C GLU A 75 -16.74 -35.73 -24.93
N GLU A 76 -15.93 -35.79 -25.99
CA GLU A 76 -14.90 -34.78 -26.28
C GLU A 76 -15.52 -33.39 -26.51
N LEU A 77 -16.59 -33.28 -27.32
CA LEU A 77 -17.30 -32.01 -27.52
C LEU A 77 -17.90 -31.45 -26.21
N PHE A 78 -18.40 -32.31 -25.31
CA PHE A 78 -18.80 -31.87 -23.97
C PHE A 78 -17.60 -31.42 -23.12
N HIS A 79 -16.47 -32.12 -23.17
CA HIS A 79 -15.26 -31.72 -22.46
C HIS A 79 -14.77 -30.32 -22.90
N GLN A 80 -14.67 -30.09 -24.22
CA GLN A 80 -14.29 -28.80 -24.80
C GLN A 80 -15.31 -27.68 -24.52
N ARG A 81 -16.62 -27.98 -24.47
CA ARG A 81 -17.64 -26.99 -24.07
C ARG A 81 -17.52 -26.64 -22.58
N LYS A 82 -17.19 -27.61 -21.72
CA LYS A 82 -16.99 -27.38 -20.29
C LYS A 82 -15.78 -26.48 -20.04
N ILE A 83 -14.64 -26.78 -20.67
CA ILE A 83 -13.41 -25.96 -20.56
C ILE A 83 -13.69 -24.52 -21.02
N ARG A 84 -14.35 -24.33 -22.17
CA ARG A 84 -14.75 -22.99 -22.64
C ARG A 84 -15.59 -22.25 -21.60
N LEU A 85 -16.64 -22.87 -21.07
CA LEU A 85 -17.50 -22.22 -20.06
C LEU A 85 -16.77 -21.90 -18.76
N ASP A 86 -15.77 -22.69 -18.35
CA ASP A 86 -14.94 -22.37 -17.18
C ASP A 86 -14.08 -21.13 -17.43
N VAL A 87 -13.38 -21.05 -18.58
CA VAL A 87 -12.60 -19.85 -18.98
C VAL A 87 -13.47 -18.58 -18.96
N TYR A 88 -14.70 -18.64 -19.49
CA TYR A 88 -15.63 -17.50 -19.42
C TYR A 88 -16.07 -17.20 -17.98
N LEU A 89 -16.28 -18.20 -17.14
CA LEU A 89 -16.66 -18.03 -15.73
C LEU A 89 -15.55 -17.32 -14.96
N GLN A 90 -14.30 -17.77 -15.10
CA GLN A 90 -13.13 -17.12 -14.48
C GLN A 90 -12.97 -15.66 -14.95
N LEU A 91 -13.20 -15.38 -16.24
CA LEU A 91 -13.15 -14.01 -16.77
C LEU A 91 -14.22 -13.11 -16.15
N ARG A 92 -15.47 -13.58 -15.99
CA ARG A 92 -16.52 -12.79 -15.32
C ARG A 92 -16.25 -12.61 -13.82
N ILE A 93 -15.66 -13.60 -13.15
CA ILE A 93 -15.21 -13.48 -11.76
C ILE A 93 -14.10 -12.42 -11.64
N LEU A 94 -13.07 -12.47 -12.50
CA LEU A 94 -11.99 -11.47 -12.54
C LEU A 94 -12.53 -10.05 -12.79
N GLN A 95 -13.49 -9.89 -13.71
CA GLN A 95 -14.17 -8.63 -13.97
C GLN A 95 -14.92 -8.13 -12.72
N GLN A 96 -15.66 -9.00 -12.03
CA GLN A 96 -16.36 -8.64 -10.79
C GLN A 96 -15.38 -8.24 -9.68
N CYS A 97 -14.36 -9.04 -9.39
CA CYS A 97 -13.39 -8.73 -8.34
C CYS A 97 -12.58 -7.46 -8.64
N THR A 98 -12.30 -7.16 -9.92
CA THR A 98 -11.68 -5.88 -10.33
C THR A 98 -12.57 -4.68 -10.02
N LEU A 99 -13.89 -4.79 -10.22
CA LEU A 99 -14.86 -3.75 -9.86
C LEU A 99 -14.98 -3.59 -8.34
N GLU A 100 -15.05 -4.69 -7.58
CA GLU A 100 -15.12 -4.69 -6.13
C GLU A 100 -13.89 -4.04 -5.49
N VAL A 101 -12.68 -4.41 -5.91
CA VAL A 101 -11.41 -3.79 -5.46
C VAL A 101 -11.39 -2.30 -5.79
N THR A 102 -11.79 -1.91 -7.00
CA THR A 102 -11.80 -0.51 -7.42
C THR A 102 -12.78 0.32 -6.57
N GLY A 103 -13.98 -0.19 -6.33
CA GLY A 103 -15.00 0.47 -5.51
C GLY A 103 -14.58 0.62 -4.03
N GLU A 104 -14.02 -0.43 -3.44
CA GLU A 104 -13.49 -0.40 -2.07
C GLU A 104 -12.30 0.57 -1.92
N MET A 105 -11.46 0.70 -2.96
CA MET A 105 -10.36 1.65 -3.00
C MET A 105 -10.85 3.10 -3.11
N ASP A 106 -11.80 3.38 -4.00
CA ASP A 106 -12.38 4.73 -4.14
C ASP A 106 -13.19 5.13 -2.89
N ALA A 107 -13.84 4.18 -2.20
CA ALA A 107 -14.46 4.42 -0.89
C ALA A 107 -13.42 4.76 0.20
N TRP A 108 -12.27 4.05 0.22
CA TRP A 108 -11.17 4.37 1.14
C TRP A 108 -10.58 5.76 0.87
N LYS A 109 -10.38 6.11 -0.40
CA LYS A 109 -9.90 7.42 -0.87
C LYS A 109 -10.83 8.57 -0.43
N GLN A 110 -12.15 8.39 -0.52
CA GLN A 110 -13.14 9.37 -0.04
C GLN A 110 -13.11 9.55 1.48
N GLU A 111 -13.03 8.47 2.26
CA GLU A 111 -12.95 8.57 3.72
C GLU A 111 -11.62 9.19 4.18
N LEU A 112 -10.50 8.96 3.48
CA LEU A 112 -9.24 9.68 3.71
C LEU A 112 -9.37 11.19 3.45
N GLN A 113 -9.98 11.60 2.33
CA GLN A 113 -10.21 13.01 1.98
C GLN A 113 -11.14 13.74 2.97
N LYS A 114 -12.09 13.01 3.57
CA LYS A 114 -12.96 13.51 4.63
C LYS A 114 -12.19 13.64 5.95
N GLN A 115 -11.43 12.61 6.33
CA GLN A 115 -10.65 12.66 7.57
C GLN A 115 -9.50 13.67 7.53
N SER A 116 -8.98 14.07 6.37
CA SER A 116 -7.99 15.15 6.29
C SER A 116 -8.58 16.55 6.55
N GLN A 117 -9.92 16.71 6.46
CA GLN A 117 -10.61 17.94 6.85
C GLN A 117 -10.89 17.97 8.36
N ASP A 118 -11.11 16.80 8.97
CA ASP A 118 -11.21 16.64 10.42
C ASP A 118 -9.81 16.65 11.07
N PHE A 119 -9.32 17.82 11.49
CA PHE A 119 -8.05 17.99 12.24
C PHE A 119 -7.95 17.23 13.59
N SER A 120 -8.91 16.35 13.91
CA SER A 120 -8.96 15.53 15.12
C SER A 120 -7.83 14.51 15.15
N THR A 121 -7.08 14.52 16.25
CA THR A 121 -5.66 14.18 16.26
C THR A 121 -5.31 12.69 16.25
N GLU A 122 -6.31 11.82 16.46
CA GLU A 122 -6.15 10.44 16.94
C GLU A 122 -6.54 9.37 15.90
N LYS A 123 -7.41 9.70 14.93
CA LYS A 123 -7.80 8.77 13.85
C LYS A 123 -6.68 8.55 12.85
N LEU A 124 -6.17 9.63 12.26
CA LEU A 124 -5.35 9.61 11.04
C LEU A 124 -4.07 8.76 11.14
N ALA A 125 -3.47 8.62 12.33
CA ALA A 125 -2.29 7.79 12.59
C ALA A 125 -2.63 6.46 13.33
N SER A 126 -3.90 6.08 13.41
CA SER A 126 -4.36 4.87 14.10
C SER A 126 -3.89 3.59 13.39
N PRO A 127 -3.61 2.49 14.12
CA PRO A 127 -3.36 1.18 13.53
C PRO A 127 -4.37 0.75 12.46
N ARG A 128 -5.64 1.19 12.59
CA ARG A 128 -6.71 0.97 11.60
C ARG A 128 -6.38 1.44 10.18
N HIS A 129 -5.59 2.50 10.02
CA HIS A 129 -5.14 2.95 8.69
C HIS A 129 -4.10 2.01 8.10
N MET A 130 -3.20 1.47 8.92
CA MET A 130 -2.23 0.46 8.50
C MET A 130 -2.93 -0.85 8.15
N GLU A 131 -3.86 -1.31 9.00
CA GLU A 131 -4.68 -2.50 8.78
C GLU A 131 -5.49 -2.40 7.46
N ARG A 132 -6.22 -1.30 7.24
CA ARG A 132 -7.00 -1.10 6.00
C ARG A 132 -6.11 -0.95 4.76
N ARG A 133 -4.94 -0.31 4.87
CA ARG A 133 -3.96 -0.21 3.78
C ARG A 133 -3.36 -1.58 3.43
N LEU A 134 -3.06 -2.41 4.42
CA LEU A 134 -2.58 -3.79 4.21
C LEU A 134 -3.67 -4.64 3.56
N ALA A 135 -4.90 -4.60 4.08
CA ALA A 135 -6.03 -5.31 3.49
C ALA A 135 -6.25 -4.93 2.02
N MET A 136 -6.19 -3.64 1.67
CA MET A 136 -6.30 -3.17 0.29
C MET A 136 -5.16 -3.67 -0.61
N ASN A 137 -3.92 -3.68 -0.10
CA ASN A 137 -2.75 -4.19 -0.85
C ASN A 137 -2.83 -5.70 -1.09
N ASN A 138 -3.29 -6.48 -0.10
CA ASN A 138 -3.49 -7.92 -0.28
C ASN A 138 -4.61 -8.19 -1.30
N MET A 139 -5.74 -7.49 -1.17
CA MET A 139 -6.89 -7.70 -2.04
C MET A 139 -6.60 -7.36 -3.51
N ILE A 140 -5.87 -6.25 -3.79
CA ILE A 140 -5.46 -5.94 -5.17
C ILE A 140 -4.38 -6.90 -5.69
N TYR A 141 -3.48 -7.39 -4.82
CA TYR A 141 -2.49 -8.41 -5.20
C TYR A 141 -3.17 -9.73 -5.57
N GLU A 142 -4.14 -10.20 -4.78
CA GLU A 142 -4.89 -11.44 -5.02
C GLU A 142 -5.61 -11.41 -6.39
N VAL A 143 -6.26 -10.29 -6.75
CA VAL A 143 -6.93 -10.14 -8.06
C VAL A 143 -5.91 -10.03 -9.21
N ILE A 144 -4.74 -9.42 -9.00
CA ILE A 144 -3.65 -9.44 -9.99
C ILE A 144 -3.14 -10.87 -10.23
N GLN A 145 -2.98 -11.69 -9.18
CA GLN A 145 -2.58 -13.09 -9.34
C GLN A 145 -3.65 -13.89 -10.11
N GLN A 146 -4.94 -13.75 -9.76
CA GLN A 146 -6.05 -14.35 -10.52
C GLN A 146 -6.03 -13.96 -12.01
N GLY A 147 -5.67 -12.71 -12.32
CA GLY A 147 -5.49 -12.25 -13.69
C GLY A 147 -4.35 -12.96 -14.44
N HIS A 148 -3.22 -13.20 -13.77
CA HIS A 148 -2.10 -13.95 -14.35
C HIS A 148 -2.41 -15.45 -14.49
N ASP A 149 -3.03 -16.07 -13.48
CA ASP A 149 -3.42 -17.48 -13.48
C ASP A 149 -4.43 -17.75 -14.61
N LEU A 150 -5.41 -16.87 -14.80
CA LEU A 150 -6.36 -16.95 -15.92
C LEU A 150 -5.67 -16.77 -17.28
N GLN A 151 -4.71 -15.84 -17.40
CA GLN A 151 -3.97 -15.67 -18.65
C GLN A 151 -3.14 -16.92 -18.99
N GLN A 152 -2.52 -17.57 -17.99
CA GLN A 152 -1.86 -18.85 -18.20
C GLN A 152 -2.87 -19.93 -18.64
N TYR A 153 -4.03 -20.02 -17.98
CA TYR A 153 -5.06 -21.00 -18.34
C TYR A 153 -5.60 -20.81 -19.77
N ILE A 154 -5.84 -19.56 -20.20
CA ILE A 154 -6.19 -19.21 -21.58
C ILE A 154 -5.13 -19.73 -22.56
N ASN A 155 -3.85 -19.46 -22.28
CA ASN A 155 -2.73 -19.90 -23.13
C ASN A 155 -2.62 -21.44 -23.21
N GLU A 156 -2.83 -22.15 -22.10
CA GLU A 156 -2.80 -23.62 -22.05
C GLU A 156 -3.99 -24.24 -22.81
N VAL A 157 -5.19 -23.68 -22.67
CA VAL A 157 -6.39 -24.11 -23.39
C VAL A 157 -6.22 -23.89 -24.89
N GLN A 158 -5.69 -22.74 -25.33
CA GLN A 158 -5.35 -22.50 -26.73
C GLN A 158 -4.28 -23.46 -27.25
N ALA A 159 -3.23 -23.73 -26.46
CA ALA A 159 -2.17 -24.68 -26.83
C ALA A 159 -2.67 -26.13 -26.95
N SER A 160 -3.76 -26.50 -26.26
CA SER A 160 -4.44 -27.79 -26.42
C SER A 160 -5.27 -27.91 -27.72
N GLY A 161 -5.45 -26.82 -28.48
CA GLY A 161 -6.23 -26.78 -29.71
C GLY A 161 -7.72 -26.47 -29.52
N ILE A 162 -8.13 -26.03 -28.33
CA ILE A 162 -9.53 -25.64 -28.06
C ILE A 162 -9.74 -24.19 -28.51
N GLU A 163 -10.56 -24.01 -29.54
CA GLU A 163 -10.94 -22.69 -30.06
C GLU A 163 -11.75 -21.88 -29.03
N LEU A 164 -11.14 -20.84 -28.46
CA LEU A 164 -11.84 -19.82 -27.68
C LEU A 164 -12.45 -18.79 -28.65
N SER A 165 -13.76 -18.58 -28.57
CA SER A 165 -14.50 -17.79 -29.57
C SER A 165 -14.05 -16.33 -29.61
N GLU A 166 -13.93 -15.77 -30.82
CA GLU A 166 -13.60 -14.36 -31.07
C GLU A 166 -14.81 -13.43 -30.78
N ALA A 167 -15.20 -13.32 -29.52
CA ALA A 167 -15.86 -12.11 -29.04
C ALA A 167 -14.87 -10.92 -29.15
N GLU A 168 -15.35 -9.69 -29.39
CA GLU A 168 -14.45 -8.56 -29.73
C GLU A 168 -13.30 -8.36 -28.72
N GLY A 169 -12.11 -8.09 -29.25
CA GLY A 169 -10.84 -8.05 -28.52
C GLY A 169 -10.21 -9.42 -28.24
N GLY A 170 -11.01 -10.48 -28.07
CA GLY A 170 -10.55 -11.80 -27.65
C GLY A 170 -10.21 -11.87 -26.15
N LEU A 171 -10.26 -13.08 -25.58
CA LEU A 171 -10.23 -13.26 -24.12
C LEU A 171 -8.88 -12.86 -23.48
N SER A 172 -7.76 -13.08 -24.18
CA SER A 172 -6.45 -12.62 -23.72
C SER A 172 -6.43 -11.12 -23.53
N SER A 173 -6.79 -10.33 -24.56
CA SER A 173 -6.69 -8.88 -24.47
C SER A 173 -7.66 -8.27 -23.45
N GLN A 174 -8.82 -8.90 -23.21
CA GLN A 174 -9.70 -8.51 -22.10
C GLN A 174 -9.04 -8.77 -20.72
N VAL A 175 -8.26 -9.84 -20.56
CA VAL A 175 -7.49 -10.10 -19.33
C VAL A 175 -6.28 -9.15 -19.23
N ASP A 176 -5.57 -8.89 -20.33
CA ASP A 176 -4.45 -7.94 -20.39
C ASP A 176 -4.89 -6.50 -20.02
N GLU A 177 -6.06 -6.06 -20.50
CA GLU A 177 -6.66 -4.76 -20.14
C GLU A 177 -7.02 -4.68 -18.66
N LEU A 178 -7.61 -5.74 -18.08
CA LEU A 178 -7.91 -5.83 -16.65
C LEU A 178 -6.63 -5.83 -15.81
N GLN A 179 -5.59 -6.57 -16.22
CA GLN A 179 -4.28 -6.55 -15.55
C GLN A 179 -3.65 -5.15 -15.59
N HIS A 180 -3.71 -4.43 -16.71
CA HIS A 180 -3.18 -3.06 -16.79
C HIS A 180 -3.96 -2.10 -15.88
N LEU A 181 -5.29 -2.20 -15.86
CA LEU A 181 -6.14 -1.42 -14.95
C LEU A 181 -5.81 -1.69 -13.48
N LEU A 182 -5.64 -2.97 -13.08
CA LEU A 182 -5.25 -3.36 -11.73
C LEU A 182 -3.85 -2.85 -11.36
N GLN A 183 -2.89 -2.90 -12.28
CA GLN A 183 -1.55 -2.32 -12.06
C GLN A 183 -1.60 -0.80 -11.89
N ASP A 184 -2.43 -0.08 -12.66
CA ASP A 184 -2.63 1.36 -12.48
C ASP A 184 -3.33 1.69 -11.16
N LYS A 185 -4.30 0.87 -10.74
CA LYS A 185 -4.93 0.97 -9.41
C LYS A 185 -3.94 0.68 -8.28
N GLN A 186 -2.98 -0.23 -8.46
CA GLN A 186 -1.90 -0.47 -7.50
C GLN A 186 -0.94 0.73 -7.41
N LYS A 187 -0.61 1.38 -8.54
CA LYS A 187 0.17 2.64 -8.57
C LYS A 187 -0.58 3.78 -7.87
N GLU A 188 -1.89 3.90 -8.10
CA GLU A 188 -2.77 4.87 -7.43
C GLU A 188 -2.84 4.62 -5.91
N LEU A 189 -2.97 3.37 -5.49
CA LEU A 189 -2.98 2.97 -4.08
C LEU A 189 -1.68 3.36 -3.35
N GLN A 190 -0.52 3.18 -4.00
CA GLN A 190 0.77 3.59 -3.47
C GLN A 190 0.87 5.12 -3.35
N GLN A 191 0.43 5.87 -4.36
CA GLN A 191 0.40 7.35 -4.30
C GLN A 191 -0.50 7.86 -3.16
N ILE A 192 -1.66 7.24 -2.94
CA ILE A 192 -2.56 7.54 -1.80
C ILE A 192 -1.85 7.26 -0.47
N ALA A 193 -1.11 6.15 -0.36
CA ALA A 193 -0.35 5.79 0.83
C ALA A 193 0.77 6.81 1.15
N ASP A 194 1.52 7.25 0.15
CA ASP A 194 2.64 8.19 0.31
C ASP A 194 2.16 9.63 0.58
N HIS A 195 1.08 10.06 -0.08
CA HIS A 195 0.43 11.34 0.22
C HIS A 195 -0.15 11.35 1.64
N THR A 196 -0.76 10.26 2.08
CA THR A 196 -1.25 10.12 3.46
C THR A 196 -0.08 10.19 4.45
N HIS A 197 1.02 9.47 4.19
CA HIS A 197 2.19 9.45 5.08
C HIS A 197 2.83 10.84 5.25
N THR A 198 3.05 11.56 4.15
CA THR A 198 3.64 12.91 4.19
C THR A 198 2.71 13.93 4.87
N HIS A 199 1.39 13.85 4.66
CA HIS A 199 0.42 14.68 5.36
C HIS A 199 0.40 14.42 6.88
N LEU A 200 0.53 13.17 7.33
CA LEU A 200 0.66 12.83 8.75
C LEU A 200 1.91 13.45 9.38
N GLU A 201 3.05 13.36 8.70
CA GLU A 201 4.31 13.91 9.21
C GLU A 201 4.23 15.43 9.38
N GLN A 202 3.73 16.15 8.37
CA GLN A 202 3.53 17.61 8.44
C GLN A 202 2.61 18.01 9.60
N ASN A 203 1.55 17.25 9.86
CA ASN A 203 0.65 17.50 10.99
C ASN A 203 1.33 17.26 12.36
N LEU A 204 2.21 16.27 12.47
CA LEU A 204 3.01 16.03 13.69
C LEU A 204 4.04 17.15 13.91
N GLN A 205 4.74 17.57 12.87
CA GLN A 205 5.69 18.70 12.90
C GLN A 205 4.98 20.00 13.32
N LEU A 206 3.80 20.30 12.75
CA LEU A 206 3.00 21.47 13.09
C LEU A 206 2.56 21.45 14.57
N ARG A 207 2.14 20.30 15.12
CA ARG A 207 1.81 20.20 16.55
C ARG A 207 3.02 20.32 17.46
N HIS A 208 4.20 19.84 17.04
CA HIS A 208 5.44 20.06 17.78
C HIS A 208 5.75 21.57 17.87
N LEU A 209 5.65 22.30 16.75
CA LEU A 209 5.79 23.75 16.72
C LEU A 209 4.74 24.47 17.58
N GLN A 210 3.47 24.09 17.51
CA GLN A 210 2.41 24.65 18.36
C GLN A 210 2.68 24.42 19.85
N SER A 211 3.27 23.27 20.23
CA SER A 211 3.68 22.97 21.61
C SER A 211 4.85 23.86 22.05
N GLN A 212 5.87 24.02 21.20
CA GLN A 212 6.99 24.94 21.45
C GLN A 212 6.52 26.40 21.61
N VAL A 213 5.61 26.87 20.75
CA VAL A 213 5.02 28.22 20.84
C VAL A 213 4.24 28.40 22.14
N LYS A 214 3.41 27.42 22.54
CA LYS A 214 2.71 27.46 23.83
C LYS A 214 3.68 27.50 25.02
N GLN A 215 4.78 26.76 24.97
CA GLN A 215 5.82 26.79 26.01
C GLN A 215 6.48 28.19 26.10
N VAL A 216 6.83 28.79 24.96
CA VAL A 216 7.43 30.14 24.92
C VAL A 216 6.46 31.21 25.43
N LEU A 217 5.17 31.13 25.06
CA LEU A 217 4.14 32.03 25.59
C LEU A 217 3.94 31.86 27.11
N GLY A 218 4.05 30.62 27.62
CA GLY A 218 4.08 30.35 29.06
C GLY A 218 5.22 31.07 29.77
N TRP A 219 6.45 30.93 29.27
CA TRP A 219 7.64 31.59 29.83
C TRP A 219 7.58 33.13 29.78
N ILE A 220 6.99 33.70 28.72
CA ILE A 220 6.76 35.15 28.62
C ILE A 220 5.80 35.59 29.73
N SER A 221 4.66 34.91 29.90
CA SER A 221 3.68 35.19 30.96
C SER A 221 4.26 35.01 32.37
N GLU A 222 5.04 33.96 32.61
CA GLU A 222 5.78 33.74 33.87
C GLU A 222 6.75 34.91 34.14
N GLY A 223 7.49 35.36 33.13
CA GLY A 223 8.37 36.53 33.22
C GLY A 223 7.64 37.84 33.49
N GLU A 224 6.50 38.08 32.82
CA GLU A 224 5.63 39.25 33.06
C GLU A 224 5.08 39.28 34.49
N VAL A 225 4.67 38.14 35.04
CA VAL A 225 4.21 38.02 36.43
C VAL A 225 5.35 38.26 37.43
N MET A 226 6.56 37.72 37.17
CA MET A 226 7.73 37.99 38.01
C MET A 226 8.11 39.48 37.99
N LEU A 227 8.23 40.08 36.81
CA LEU A 227 8.58 41.50 36.66
C LEU A 227 7.52 42.41 37.33
N SER A 228 6.24 42.10 37.16
CA SER A 228 5.13 42.83 37.82
C SER A 228 5.21 42.76 39.35
N SER A 229 5.67 41.63 39.91
CA SER A 229 5.85 41.45 41.35
C SER A 229 7.04 42.26 41.92
N CYS A 230 8.05 42.53 41.09
CA CYS A 230 9.24 43.31 41.48
C CYS A 230 9.05 44.84 41.37
N MET A 231 7.88 45.34 40.93
CA MET A 231 7.60 46.78 40.74
C MET A 231 7.37 47.57 42.05
N LEU A 232 7.79 47.05 43.20
CA LEU A 232 7.65 47.71 44.50
C LEU A 232 8.80 48.70 44.73
N ASN A 233 8.46 49.94 45.09
CA ASN A 233 9.44 50.95 45.49
C ASN A 233 10.12 50.52 46.80
N SER A 234 11.39 50.11 46.72
CA SER A 234 12.15 49.66 47.88
C SER A 234 12.23 50.73 48.98
N SER A 235 11.94 50.29 50.20
CA SER A 235 11.91 51.07 51.44
C SER A 235 13.26 51.06 52.20
N CYS A 236 14.15 50.12 51.91
CA CYS A 236 15.45 49.99 52.59
C CYS A 236 16.51 49.28 51.72
N LEU A 237 17.80 49.53 51.99
CA LEU A 237 18.91 48.99 51.20
C LEU A 237 18.88 47.45 51.04
N SER A 238 18.55 46.72 52.11
CA SER A 238 18.47 45.24 52.10
C SER A 238 17.43 44.68 51.13
N GLU A 239 16.37 45.44 50.87
CA GLU A 239 15.29 45.07 49.94
C GLU A 239 15.71 45.37 48.49
N ALA A 240 16.37 46.51 48.25
CA ALA A 240 16.95 46.84 46.96
C ALA A 240 18.04 45.84 46.53
N GLU A 241 18.93 45.44 47.45
CA GLU A 241 19.95 44.41 47.21
C GLU A 241 19.35 43.02 46.95
N GLN A 242 18.13 42.74 47.45
CA GLN A 242 17.42 41.50 47.13
C GLN A 242 16.80 41.57 45.73
N LEU A 243 16.09 42.65 45.40
CA LEU A 243 15.51 42.86 44.08
C LEU A 243 16.59 42.84 42.97
N GLN A 244 17.78 43.38 43.24
CA GLN A 244 18.91 43.27 42.31
C GLN A 244 19.34 41.81 42.08
N ARG A 245 19.50 41.01 43.14
CA ARG A 245 19.87 39.58 43.02
C ARG A 245 18.80 38.74 42.31
N GLU A 246 17.52 39.10 42.47
CA GLU A 246 16.42 38.46 41.76
C GLU A 246 16.40 38.87 40.26
N HIS A 247 16.71 40.12 39.95
CA HIS A 247 16.86 40.62 38.58
C HIS A 247 18.06 39.99 37.84
N GLU A 248 19.23 39.90 38.47
CA GLU A 248 20.42 39.24 37.91
C GLU A 248 20.16 37.75 37.62
N ARG A 249 19.39 37.08 38.50
CA ARG A 249 18.96 35.68 38.30
C ARG A 249 17.94 35.53 37.16
N LEU A 250 17.00 36.48 37.01
CA LEU A 250 16.08 36.53 35.88
C LEU A 250 16.83 36.68 34.55
N GLN A 251 17.79 37.60 34.49
CA GLN A 251 18.59 37.81 33.28
C GLN A 251 19.33 36.52 32.85
N GLN A 252 19.99 35.84 33.79
CA GLN A 252 20.68 34.57 33.50
C GLN A 252 19.72 33.47 32.99
N ALA A 253 18.48 33.42 33.51
CA ALA A 253 17.47 32.47 33.02
C ALA A 253 17.00 32.78 31.58
N ILE A 254 16.92 34.05 31.21
CA ILE A 254 16.60 34.50 29.84
C ILE A 254 17.77 34.15 28.89
N GLU A 255 19.00 34.45 29.28
CA GLU A 255 20.19 34.15 28.47
C GLU A 255 20.39 32.64 28.26
N VAL A 256 20.15 31.81 29.29
CA VAL A 256 20.25 30.34 29.22
C VAL A 256 19.08 29.69 28.47
N SER A 257 17.88 30.28 28.45
CA SER A 257 16.75 29.75 27.66
C SER A 257 16.83 30.12 26.17
N ALA A 258 17.47 31.26 25.84
CA ALA A 258 17.72 31.66 24.46
C ALA A 258 18.90 30.93 23.80
N SER A 259 20.04 30.81 24.51
CA SER A 259 21.32 30.35 23.95
C SER A 259 21.29 28.97 23.25
N PRO A 260 20.71 27.90 23.81
CA PRO A 260 20.69 26.58 23.17
C PRO A 260 19.62 26.43 22.07
N ARG A 261 18.76 27.44 21.86
CA ARG A 261 17.66 27.38 20.88
C ARG A 261 17.98 28.12 19.57
N LEU A 262 18.76 29.19 19.60
CA LEU A 262 19.12 29.96 18.40
C LEU A 262 20.06 29.19 17.44
N SER A 263 20.94 28.33 17.97
CA SER A 263 21.82 27.48 17.16
C SER A 263 21.06 26.52 16.24
N HIS A 264 19.94 25.96 16.71
CA HIS A 264 19.08 25.05 15.94
C HIS A 264 18.28 25.76 14.83
N LEU A 265 18.02 27.06 14.95
CA LEU A 265 17.40 27.86 13.90
C LEU A 265 18.44 28.32 12.85
N SER A 266 19.68 28.56 13.28
CA SER A 266 20.77 28.96 12.38
C SER A 266 21.22 27.86 11.42
N SER A 267 21.06 26.57 11.76
CA SER A 267 21.36 25.46 10.86
C SER A 267 20.24 25.16 9.84
N ALA A 268 19.04 25.69 10.05
CA ALA A 268 17.88 25.49 9.18
C ALA A 268 17.84 26.44 7.94
N GLY A 269 18.83 27.32 7.77
CA GLY A 269 19.03 28.10 6.54
C GLY A 269 18.01 29.20 6.23
N VAL A 270 17.08 29.51 7.16
CA VAL A 270 15.94 30.42 6.91
C VAL A 270 16.34 31.89 6.76
N TRP A 271 17.50 32.31 7.27
CA TRP A 271 17.99 33.70 7.20
C TRP A 271 19.41 33.77 6.64
N GLY A 272 19.52 34.03 5.34
CA GLY A 272 20.76 34.51 4.74
C GLY A 272 21.04 35.97 5.16
N PRO A 273 22.31 36.42 5.17
CA PRO A 273 22.67 37.77 5.59
C PRO A 273 22.24 38.80 4.55
N GLY A 274 21.03 39.36 4.69
CA GLY A 274 20.57 40.49 3.89
C GLY A 274 21.29 41.77 4.28
N GLU A 275 22.16 42.28 3.40
CA GLU A 275 22.74 43.62 3.56
C GLU A 275 21.65 44.68 3.52
N SER A 276 21.59 45.54 4.55
CA SER A 276 20.72 46.73 4.57
C SER A 276 21.31 47.78 5.51
N GLY A 277 22.21 48.60 4.98
CA GLY A 277 22.69 49.78 5.67
C GLY A 277 21.64 50.90 5.68
N ALA A 278 21.20 51.31 6.86
CA ALA A 278 20.40 52.51 7.08
C ALA A 278 21.00 53.31 8.25
N GLY A 279 21.08 54.63 8.10
CA GLY A 279 21.96 55.48 8.92
C GLY A 279 21.56 55.64 10.38
N VAL A 280 22.56 55.62 11.27
CA VAL A 280 22.44 56.06 12.66
C VAL A 280 22.69 57.57 12.75
N PRO A 281 21.71 58.40 13.17
CA PRO A 281 21.98 59.77 13.60
C PRO A 281 22.57 59.78 15.02
N GLN A 282 23.51 60.70 15.28
CA GLN A 282 24.25 60.77 16.55
C GLN A 282 23.43 61.39 17.69
N GLY A 283 23.63 60.91 18.91
CA GLY A 283 23.14 61.59 20.12
C GLY A 283 23.54 60.89 21.42
N GLY A 284 24.19 61.60 22.35
CA GLY A 284 24.44 61.14 23.72
C GLY A 284 25.59 60.13 23.90
N GLY A 285 26.83 60.61 23.98
CA GLY A 285 27.98 59.75 24.28
C GLY A 285 28.20 59.53 25.79
N LEU A 286 28.44 58.28 26.19
CA LEU A 286 29.10 57.94 27.46
C LEU A 286 30.38 57.14 27.18
N VAL A 287 31.49 57.61 27.76
CA VAL A 287 32.84 57.10 27.46
C VAL A 287 33.12 55.83 28.27
N TRP A 288 33.03 54.68 27.62
CA TRP A 288 33.54 53.42 28.16
C TRP A 288 35.08 53.46 28.26
N ARG A 289 35.59 53.87 29.42
CA ARG A 289 37.03 53.86 29.72
C ARG A 289 37.58 52.43 29.69
N ARG A 290 38.38 52.13 28.67
CA ARG A 290 39.25 50.94 28.63
C ARG A 290 40.16 50.91 29.88
N ARG A 291 40.12 49.83 30.66
CA ARG A 291 41.12 49.46 31.68
C ARG A 291 41.27 47.92 31.75
N PRO A 292 42.31 47.37 32.39
CA PRO A 292 43.36 46.71 31.60
C PRO A 292 43.45 45.19 31.83
N ALA A 293 44.40 44.57 31.12
CA ALA A 293 44.55 43.12 31.07
C ALA A 293 45.02 42.47 32.38
N ALA A 294 44.41 41.32 32.65
CA ALA A 294 45.12 40.11 33.07
C ALA A 294 44.82 39.02 32.02
N GLY A 295 45.66 38.04 31.75
CA GLY A 295 46.96 37.76 32.38
C GLY A 295 47.37 36.30 32.19
N ALA A 296 47.19 35.75 30.98
CA ALA A 296 47.40 34.33 30.68
C ALA A 296 48.57 34.14 29.71
N ALA A 297 49.71 33.67 30.23
CA ALA A 297 50.91 33.30 29.49
C ALA A 297 51.57 32.09 30.17
N ALA A 298 52.46 31.38 29.46
CA ALA A 298 52.86 29.98 29.67
C ALA A 298 51.71 29.01 29.27
N ALA A 299 51.65 28.46 28.04
CA ALA A 299 52.70 27.97 27.13
C ALA A 299 53.49 26.79 27.72
N ALA A 300 53.36 25.62 27.09
CA ALA A 300 53.90 24.35 27.57
C ALA A 300 55.23 24.00 26.89
N HIS A 301 56.18 23.46 27.66
CA HIS A 301 57.28 22.61 27.16
C HIS A 301 57.86 21.71 28.28
N GLN A 302 58.24 20.49 27.91
CA GLN A 302 59.49 19.76 28.22
C GLN A 302 60.28 20.16 29.50
N GLN A 303 60.81 19.27 30.36
CA GLN A 303 61.28 17.87 30.28
C GLN A 303 61.37 17.29 31.74
N THR A 304 61.82 16.10 32.16
CA THR A 304 62.56 14.92 31.60
C THR A 304 62.37 13.70 32.55
N HIS A 305 62.52 12.46 32.04
CA HIS A 305 62.87 11.18 32.75
C HIS A 305 62.01 10.66 33.94
N GLY A 306 61.85 9.34 34.17
CA GLY A 306 62.22 8.17 33.34
C GLY A 306 62.27 6.83 34.11
N ALA A 307 62.04 5.71 33.41
CA ALA A 307 62.22 4.30 33.84
C ALA A 307 61.31 3.80 35.03
N GLU A 308 61.08 2.51 35.29
CA GLU A 308 61.57 1.22 34.74
C GLU A 308 60.41 0.20 34.55
N GLY A 309 60.63 -0.84 33.72
CA GLY A 309 59.96 -2.15 33.81
C GLY A 309 58.48 -2.27 33.35
N GLY A 310 58.04 -3.36 32.70
CA GLY A 310 58.77 -4.46 32.06
C GLY A 310 58.07 -5.82 32.17
N LEU A 311 57.82 -6.48 31.02
CA LEU A 311 57.49 -7.92 30.86
C LEU A 311 56.14 -8.41 31.48
N SER A 312 55.50 -9.51 31.08
CA SER A 312 55.29 -10.23 29.80
C SER A 312 54.41 -11.47 30.07
N LYS A 313 53.77 -12.04 29.03
CA LYS A 313 52.90 -13.26 29.06
C LYS A 313 51.54 -13.04 29.77
N GLY A 314 50.49 -13.81 29.49
CA GLY A 314 50.24 -14.85 28.48
C GLY A 314 48.71 -14.94 28.25
N ALA A 315 48.18 -15.23 27.05
CA ALA A 315 48.31 -16.44 26.24
C ALA A 315 47.33 -17.56 26.66
N GLN A 316 46.47 -17.95 25.71
CA GLN A 316 45.47 -19.05 25.77
C GLN A 316 44.30 -18.80 26.75
N HIS A 317 43.08 -19.28 26.46
CA HIS A 317 42.71 -20.33 25.50
C HIS A 317 41.66 -19.92 24.46
#